data_AF-A0A931UXL2-F1
#
_entry.id   AF-A0A931UXL2-F1
#
_cell.length_a   1.000
_cell.length_b   1.000
_cell.length_c   1.000
_cell.angle_alpha   90.00
_cell.angle_beta   90.00
_cell.angle_gamma   90.00
#
_symmetry.space_group_name_H-M   'P 1'
#
loop_
_entity.id
_entity.type
_entity.pdbx_description
1 polymer ?
#
loop_
_entity_poly.entity_id
_entity_poly.type
_entity_poly.pdbx_seq_one_letter_code
_entity_poly.pdbx_strand_id
1 'polypeptide(L)'
;MDLPSVVKQAAQLLDASFEEEAHAFFLTVTVTETEDEDEDDRTQLVGVELDEEGELVVVSTDVGPWSEEHDLAEVLRLMRDALFSHVYLSEGTEDEPEQIVVEAAIVAEKADPELMASVIQEVAEIADEIELMLFDSEDEGLDDEDEEDGVV
;
A
#
# COMPACT_ATOMS: atom_id res chain seq x y z
N MET A 1 18.61 -8.39 15.94
CA MET A 1 17.56 -7.38 16.16
C MET A 1 16.28 -8.11 16.55
N ASP A 2 15.44 -7.54 17.42
CA ASP A 2 14.17 -8.16 17.81
C ASP A 2 13.05 -7.57 16.93
N LEU A 3 12.89 -8.14 15.73
CA LEU A 3 11.99 -7.60 14.71
C LEU A 3 10.54 -7.47 15.20
N PRO A 4 9.92 -8.48 15.86
CA PRO A 4 8.58 -8.32 16.42
C PRO A 4 8.44 -7.08 17.31
N SER A 5 9.45 -6.82 18.16
CA SER A 5 9.42 -5.64 19.03
C SER A 5 9.60 -4.33 18.28
N VAL A 6 10.38 -4.31 17.20
CA VAL A 6 10.57 -3.11 16.35
C VAL A 6 9.29 -2.80 15.58
N VAL A 7 8.70 -3.80 14.91
CA VAL A 7 7.48 -3.64 14.12
C VAL A 7 6.31 -3.23 14.99
N LYS A 8 6.15 -3.83 16.18
CA LYS A 8 5.10 -3.44 17.13
C LYS A 8 5.22 -2.00 17.62
N GLN A 9 6.45 -1.50 17.80
CA GLN A 9 6.67 -0.10 18.17
C GLN A 9 6.41 0.83 16.98
N ALA A 10 6.77 0.42 15.76
CA ALA A 10 6.44 1.16 14.55
C ALA A 10 4.92 1.29 14.36
N ALA A 11 4.16 0.20 14.55
CA ALA A 11 2.70 0.21 14.50
C ALA A 11 2.10 1.22 15.50
N GLN A 12 2.66 1.30 16.72
CA GLN A 12 2.23 2.28 17.72
C GLN A 12 2.53 3.74 17.33
N LEU A 13 3.64 3.98 16.61
CA LEU A 13 3.98 5.32 16.11
C LEU A 13 3.04 5.77 15.00
N LEU A 14 2.51 4.83 14.21
CA LEU A 14 1.58 5.06 13.10
C LEU A 14 0.10 5.00 13.50
N ASP A 15 -0.20 4.67 14.77
CA ASP A 15 -1.56 4.29 15.21
C ASP A 15 -2.21 3.18 14.35
N ALA A 16 -1.37 2.31 13.79
CA ALA A 16 -1.78 1.25 12.87
C ALA A 16 -2.26 -0.01 13.62
N SER A 17 -3.18 -0.74 12.97
CA SER A 17 -3.52 -2.10 13.40
C SER A 17 -2.30 -3.03 13.20
N PHE A 18 -2.20 -4.11 13.98
CA PHE A 18 -1.05 -5.02 13.93
C PHE A 18 -1.50 -6.48 14.10
N GLU A 19 -1.09 -7.32 13.17
CA GLU A 19 -1.28 -8.77 13.17
C GLU A 19 0.06 -9.49 12.89
N GLU A 20 0.27 -10.64 13.53
CA GLU A 20 1.45 -11.48 13.35
C GLU A 20 1.00 -12.83 12.78
N GLU A 21 1.51 -13.20 11.60
CA GLU A 21 1.22 -14.47 10.96
C GLU A 21 2.51 -15.21 10.57
N ALA A 22 2.76 -16.35 11.23
CA ALA A 22 3.89 -17.25 10.97
C ALA A 22 5.28 -16.56 11.00
N HIS A 23 5.71 -16.00 9.88
CA HIS A 23 7.01 -15.36 9.68
C HIS A 23 6.92 -13.91 9.21
N ALA A 24 5.71 -13.37 9.09
CA ALA A 24 5.43 -12.02 8.65
C ALA A 24 4.57 -11.26 9.68
N PHE A 25 4.61 -9.94 9.57
CA PHE A 25 3.77 -9.01 10.32
C PHE A 25 2.95 -8.19 9.35
N PHE A 26 1.69 -7.95 9.65
CA PHE A 26 0.78 -7.18 8.81
C PHE A 26 0.28 -5.97 9.59
N LEU A 27 0.29 -4.81 8.95
CA LEU A 27 -0.17 -3.56 9.51
C LEU A 27 -1.23 -2.93 8.59
N THR A 28 -2.36 -2.54 9.16
CA THR A 28 -3.31 -1.67 8.46
C THR A 28 -2.96 -0.22 8.78
N VAL A 29 -2.46 0.49 7.77
CA VAL A 29 -1.93 1.86 7.90
C VAL A 29 -2.92 2.84 7.28
N THR A 30 -3.34 3.86 8.02
CA THR A 30 -4.15 4.96 7.48
C THR A 30 -3.26 5.90 6.67
N VAL A 31 -3.63 6.15 5.42
CA VAL A 31 -2.88 7.00 4.48
C VAL A 31 -3.54 8.38 4.35
N THR A 32 -4.87 8.42 4.32
CA THR A 32 -5.63 9.66 4.34
C THR A 32 -6.71 9.56 5.40
N GLU A 33 -6.65 10.46 6.39
CA GLU A 33 -7.74 10.67 7.35
C GLU A 33 -8.77 11.60 6.71
N THR A 34 -10.04 11.19 6.71
CA THR A 34 -11.14 12.08 6.32
C THR A 34 -11.79 12.70 7.56
N GLU A 35 -12.12 13.99 7.49
CA GLU A 35 -12.89 14.66 8.53
C GLU A 35 -14.41 14.45 8.35
N ASP A 36 -14.83 13.85 7.24
CA ASP A 36 -16.24 13.57 6.95
C ASP A 36 -16.66 12.22 7.56
N GLU A 37 -17.71 12.21 8.39
CA GLU A 37 -18.16 11.00 9.11
C GLU A 37 -18.77 9.95 8.17
N ASP A 38 -19.06 10.32 6.93
CA ASP A 38 -19.67 9.48 5.91
C ASP A 38 -18.64 8.87 4.93
N GLU A 39 -17.37 9.28 4.99
CA GLU A 39 -16.28 8.71 4.20
C GLU A 39 -15.41 7.79 5.07
N ASP A 40 -15.03 6.63 4.54
CA ASP A 40 -14.10 5.75 5.22
C ASP A 40 -12.66 6.27 5.03
N ASP A 41 -11.85 6.23 6.10
CA ASP A 41 -10.42 6.49 6.01
C ASP A 41 -9.78 5.53 4.98
N ARG A 42 -8.88 6.07 4.16
CA ARG A 42 -8.14 5.25 3.21
C ARG A 42 -7.00 4.55 3.91
N THR A 43 -6.95 3.23 3.77
CA THR A 43 -5.99 2.38 4.47
C THR A 43 -5.29 1.43 3.52
N GLN A 44 -4.07 1.04 3.86
CA GLN A 44 -3.26 0.06 3.13
C GLN A 44 -2.83 -1.07 4.05
N LEU A 45 -2.80 -2.30 3.53
CA LEU A 45 -2.30 -3.46 4.25
C LEU A 45 -0.82 -3.68 3.91
N VAL A 46 0.07 -3.35 4.84
CA VAL A 46 1.52 -3.45 4.67
C VAL A 46 2.06 -4.69 5.37
N GLY A 47 2.74 -5.55 4.63
CA GLY A 47 3.50 -6.69 5.12
C GLY A 47 4.93 -6.31 5.50
N VAL A 48 5.44 -6.92 6.56
CA VAL A 48 6.83 -6.79 7.02
C VAL A 48 7.38 -8.17 7.33
N GLU A 49 8.51 -8.54 6.74
CA GLU A 49 9.17 -9.82 6.98
C GLU A 49 10.70 -9.72 6.88
N LEU A 50 11.40 -10.77 7.32
CA LEU A 50 12.83 -10.91 7.04
C LEU A 50 13.02 -11.60 5.70
N ASP A 51 14.04 -11.19 4.96
CA ASP A 51 14.50 -11.95 3.81
C ASP A 51 15.03 -13.33 4.22
N GLU A 52 15.25 -14.22 3.24
CA GLU A 52 15.70 -15.60 3.49
C GLU A 52 17.02 -15.68 4.27
N GLU A 53 17.90 -14.69 4.08
CA GLU A 53 19.21 -14.62 4.74
C GLU A 53 19.14 -13.93 6.12
N GLY A 54 18.03 -13.27 6.44
CA GLY A 54 17.82 -12.49 7.66
C GLY A 54 18.67 -11.22 7.74
N GLU A 55 19.19 -10.75 6.61
CA GLU A 55 20.03 -9.55 6.49
C GLU A 55 19.21 -8.30 6.22
N LEU A 56 18.03 -8.46 5.61
CA LEU A 56 17.11 -7.40 5.23
C LEU A 56 15.76 -7.59 5.90
N VAL A 57 15.12 -6.48 6.24
CA VAL A 57 13.69 -6.42 6.54
C VAL A 57 13.02 -5.88 5.29
N VAL A 58 12.13 -6.68 4.72
CA VAL A 58 11.32 -6.34 3.56
C VAL A 58 10.00 -5.76 4.06
N VAL A 59 9.59 -4.65 3.48
CA VAL A 59 8.32 -3.96 3.74
C VAL A 59 7.61 -3.84 2.41
N SER A 60 6.44 -4.46 2.26
CA SER A 60 5.75 -4.52 0.97
C SER A 60 4.24 -4.43 1.11
N THR A 61 3.58 -4.07 0.02
CA THR A 61 2.12 -4.11 -0.09
C THR A 61 1.71 -4.36 -1.54
N ASP A 62 0.61 -5.09 -1.70
CA ASP A 62 -0.01 -5.35 -2.99
C ASP A 62 -0.97 -4.20 -3.31
N VAL A 63 -0.76 -3.53 -4.44
CA VAL A 63 -1.64 -2.45 -4.90
C VAL A 63 -2.86 -3.01 -5.62
N GLY A 64 -2.68 -4.08 -6.40
CA GLY A 64 -3.76 -4.71 -7.15
C GLY A 64 -3.30 -5.38 -8.44
N PRO A 65 -4.24 -5.99 -9.18
CA PRO A 65 -3.92 -6.78 -10.37
C PRO A 65 -3.43 -5.89 -11.50
N TRP A 66 -2.37 -6.31 -12.18
CA TRP A 66 -1.88 -5.65 -13.38
C TRP A 66 -2.73 -5.99 -14.61
N SER A 67 -2.91 -5.01 -15.49
CA SER A 67 -3.55 -5.17 -16.80
C SER A 67 -2.82 -4.34 -17.86
N GLU A 68 -2.94 -4.71 -19.15
CA GLU A 68 -2.37 -3.94 -20.25
C GLU A 68 -3.00 -2.53 -20.43
N GLU A 69 -4.10 -2.25 -19.74
CA GLU A 69 -4.81 -0.97 -19.80
C GLU A 69 -4.18 0.09 -18.88
N HIS A 70 -3.39 -0.34 -17.89
CA HIS A 70 -2.70 0.54 -16.97
C HIS A 70 -1.49 1.23 -17.62
N ASP A 71 -1.29 2.53 -17.39
CA ASP A 71 -0.10 3.25 -17.85
C ASP A 71 1.07 3.05 -16.88
N LEU A 72 1.85 1.99 -17.10
CA LEU A 72 3.07 1.74 -16.32
C LEU A 72 4.05 2.92 -16.34
N ALA A 73 4.08 3.72 -17.42
CA ALA A 73 4.97 4.86 -17.48
C ALA A 73 4.57 5.95 -16.50
N GLU A 74 3.30 6.04 -16.12
CA GLU A 74 2.83 6.97 -15.10
C GLU A 74 3.20 6.50 -13.70
N VAL A 75 2.99 5.21 -13.40
CA VAL A 75 3.46 4.56 -12.16
C VAL A 75 4.96 4.77 -11.95
N LEU A 76 5.76 4.55 -13.00
CA LEU A 76 7.22 4.75 -12.92
C LEU A 76 7.63 6.22 -12.72
N ARG A 77 6.80 7.19 -13.12
CA ARG A 77 7.08 8.62 -12.85
C ARG A 77 6.82 8.96 -11.39
N LEU A 78 5.81 8.35 -10.77
CA LEU A 78 5.53 8.50 -9.36
C LEU A 78 6.73 8.06 -8.52
N MET A 79 7.33 6.93 -8.89
CA MET A 79 8.51 6.36 -8.23
C MET A 79 9.78 7.20 -8.34
N ARG A 80 9.78 8.31 -9.08
CA ARG A 80 10.98 9.14 -9.25
C ARG A 80 11.44 9.77 -7.92
N ASP A 81 10.49 10.11 -7.07
CA ASP A 81 10.75 10.83 -5.82
C ASP A 81 10.69 9.89 -4.59
N ALA A 82 10.39 8.60 -4.78
CA ALA A 82 10.48 7.55 -3.76
C ALA A 82 11.94 7.31 -3.35
N LEU A 83 12.23 7.32 -2.04
CA LEU A 83 13.59 7.23 -1.53
C LEU A 83 13.98 5.81 -1.14
N PHE A 84 13.02 5.04 -0.63
CA PHE A 84 13.27 3.69 -0.11
C PHE A 84 12.54 2.60 -0.87
N SER A 85 11.55 2.97 -1.68
CA SER A 85 10.63 2.03 -2.32
C SER A 85 10.92 1.82 -3.80
N HIS A 86 10.57 0.65 -4.30
CA HIS A 86 10.52 0.33 -5.72
C HIS A 86 9.19 -0.36 -6.05
N VAL A 87 8.82 -0.34 -7.32
CA VAL A 87 7.61 -1.01 -7.83
C VAL A 87 8.03 -2.11 -8.78
N TYR A 88 7.41 -3.26 -8.64
CA TYR A 88 7.58 -4.39 -9.55
C TYR A 88 6.26 -5.15 -9.72
N LEU A 89 6.24 -6.07 -10.67
CA LEU A 89 5.12 -7.00 -10.88
C LEU A 89 5.46 -8.34 -10.24
N SER A 90 4.64 -8.80 -9.30
CA SER A 90 4.77 -10.15 -8.75
C SER A 90 4.38 -11.19 -9.80
N GLU A 91 5.01 -12.35 -9.76
CA GLU A 91 4.64 -13.45 -10.66
C GLU A 91 3.23 -13.94 -10.29
N GLY A 92 2.28 -13.80 -11.22
CA GLY A 92 0.95 -14.40 -11.08
C GLY A 92 1.00 -15.94 -11.09
N THR A 93 -0.04 -16.57 -10.56
CA THR A 93 -0.23 -18.02 -10.65
C THR A 93 -1.14 -18.37 -11.85
N GLU A 94 -1.44 -19.65 -12.08
CA GLU A 94 -2.42 -20.01 -13.12
C GLU A 94 -3.82 -19.43 -12.85
N ASP A 95 -4.14 -19.12 -11.57
CA ASP A 95 -5.44 -18.67 -11.11
C ASP A 95 -5.44 -17.18 -10.67
N GLU A 96 -4.28 -16.53 -10.61
CA GLU A 96 -4.12 -15.16 -10.11
C GLU A 96 -3.29 -14.32 -11.07
N PRO A 97 -3.74 -13.11 -11.46
CA PRO A 97 -2.95 -12.23 -12.31
C PRO A 97 -1.70 -11.72 -11.57
N GLU A 98 -0.72 -11.24 -12.34
CA GLU A 98 0.42 -10.49 -11.79
C GLU A 98 -0.12 -9.33 -10.94
N GLN A 99 0.48 -9.07 -9.77
CA GLN A 99 0.10 -7.93 -8.93
C GLN A 99 1.15 -6.84 -9.04
N ILE A 100 0.71 -5.59 -8.97
CA ILE A 100 1.59 -4.45 -8.76
C ILE A 100 1.94 -4.45 -7.28
N VAL A 101 3.24 -4.49 -6.97
CA VAL A 101 3.76 -4.50 -5.60
C VAL A 101 4.65 -3.29 -5.39
N VAL A 102 4.46 -2.61 -4.27
CA VAL A 102 5.39 -1.59 -3.75
C VAL A 102 6.21 -2.25 -2.65
N GLU A 103 7.53 -2.18 -2.75
CA GLU A 103 8.45 -2.79 -1.78
C GLU A 103 9.61 -1.87 -1.42
N ALA A 104 9.97 -1.86 -0.14
CA ALA A 104 11.19 -1.28 0.39
C ALA A 104 11.97 -2.31 1.22
N ALA A 105 13.29 -2.14 1.29
CA ALA A 105 14.16 -3.01 2.08
C ALA A 105 15.05 -2.20 3.02
N ILE A 106 15.12 -2.62 4.29
CA ILE A 106 15.93 -2.03 5.34
C ILE A 106 16.98 -3.05 5.78
N VAL A 107 18.24 -2.63 5.94
CA VAL A 107 19.25 -3.50 6.56
C VAL A 107 18.82 -3.83 8.00
N ALA A 108 18.66 -5.11 8.31
CA ALA A 108 18.10 -5.58 9.58
C ALA A 108 18.84 -5.04 10.81
N GLU A 109 20.15 -4.84 10.72
CA GLU A 109 20.97 -4.25 11.79
C GLU A 109 20.70 -2.77 12.05
N LYS A 110 20.13 -2.06 11.06
CA LYS A 110 19.79 -0.64 11.12
C LYS A 110 18.32 -0.39 11.40
N ALA A 111 17.49 -1.42 11.40
CA ALA A 111 16.07 -1.29 11.67
C ALA A 111 15.84 -0.83 13.12
N ASP A 112 15.20 0.32 13.26
CA ASP A 112 14.67 0.84 14.50
C ASP A 112 13.20 1.25 14.28
N PRO A 113 12.42 1.50 15.37
CA PRO A 113 11.01 1.79 15.23
C PRO A 113 10.68 3.04 14.40
N GLU A 114 11.52 4.08 14.43
CA GLU A 114 11.26 5.33 13.71
C GLU A 114 11.51 5.16 12.21
N LEU A 115 12.63 4.53 11.86
CA LEU A 115 12.93 4.20 10.46
C LEU A 115 11.90 3.22 9.90
N MET A 116 11.52 2.20 10.68
CA MET A 116 10.51 1.22 10.27
C MET A 116 9.15 1.89 10.02
N ALA A 117 8.69 2.75 10.93
CA ALA A 117 7.45 3.49 10.76
C ALA A 117 7.49 4.40 9.52
N SER A 118 8.60 5.12 9.30
CA SER A 118 8.76 5.97 8.13
C SER A 118 8.70 5.19 6.82
N VAL A 119 9.32 4.00 6.76
CA VAL A 119 9.33 3.18 5.54
C VAL A 119 7.96 2.53 5.31
N ILE A 120 7.31 2.03 6.36
CA ILE A 120 5.94 1.49 6.27
C ILE A 120 4.97 2.55 5.76
N GLN A 121 5.05 3.77 6.28
CA GLN A 121 4.22 4.88 5.83
C GLN A 121 4.50 5.24 4.37
N GLU A 122 5.76 5.35 3.95
CA GLU A 122 6.12 5.66 2.56
C GLU A 122 5.62 4.57 1.59
N VAL A 123 5.74 3.28 1.96
CA VAL A 123 5.21 2.18 1.16
C VAL A 123 3.69 2.28 1.04
N ALA A 124 2.97 2.55 2.14
CA ALA A 124 1.53 2.72 2.14
C ALA A 124 1.08 3.93 1.28
N GLU A 125 1.71 5.10 1.45
CA GLU A 125 1.40 6.32 0.70
C GLU A 125 1.61 6.13 -0.81
N ILE A 126 2.73 5.52 -1.21
CA ILE A 126 3.00 5.25 -2.62
C ILE A 126 1.99 4.27 -3.19
N ALA A 127 1.67 3.20 -2.46
CA ALA A 127 0.68 2.22 -2.91
C ALA A 127 -0.70 2.85 -3.12
N ASP A 128 -1.12 3.68 -2.18
CA ASP A 128 -2.37 4.41 -2.21
C ASP A 128 -2.47 5.39 -3.40
N GLU A 129 -1.38 6.12 -3.70
CA GLU A 129 -1.30 7.01 -4.86
C GLU A 129 -1.34 6.24 -6.20
N ILE A 130 -0.68 5.07 -6.27
CA ILE A 130 -0.75 4.19 -7.45
C ILE A 130 -2.16 3.62 -7.60
N GLU A 131 -2.77 3.20 -6.49
CA GLU A 131 -4.13 2.67 -6.48
C GLU A 131 -5.12 3.70 -7.03
N LEU A 132 -5.06 4.95 -6.56
CA LEU A 132 -5.87 6.05 -7.08
C LEU A 132 -5.67 6.25 -8.58
N MET A 133 -4.41 6.33 -9.00
CA MET A 133 -4.07 6.59 -10.39
C MET A 133 -4.61 5.52 -11.34
N LEU A 134 -4.63 4.26 -10.91
CA LEU A 134 -4.97 3.13 -11.76
C LEU A 134 -6.45 2.71 -11.65
N PHE A 135 -7.04 2.82 -10.46
CA PHE A 135 -8.34 2.21 -10.15
C PHE A 135 -9.43 3.21 -9.77
N ASP A 136 -9.10 4.44 -9.35
CA ASP A 136 -10.10 5.44 -8.92
C ASP A 136 -10.75 6.22 -10.08
N SER A 137 -10.41 5.86 -11.33
CA SER A 137 -11.01 6.48 -12.52
C SER A 137 -12.43 5.98 -12.87
N GLU A 138 -13.03 5.09 -12.06
CA GLU A 138 -14.36 4.52 -12.31
C GLU A 138 -15.53 5.13 -11.51
N ASP A 139 -15.29 6.11 -10.62
CA ASP A 139 -16.35 6.80 -9.85
C ASP A 139 -16.61 8.26 -10.31
N GLU A 140 -16.45 8.53 -11.61
CA GLU A 140 -17.16 9.67 -12.21
C GLU A 140 -18.64 9.29 -12.36
N GLY A 141 -19.40 9.60 -11.31
CA GLY A 141 -20.82 9.34 -11.15
C GLY A 141 -21.62 9.39 -12.46
N LEU A 142 -22.24 8.26 -12.78
CA LEU A 142 -23.51 8.25 -13.50
C LEU A 142 -24.59 8.74 -12.54
N ASP A 143 -24.53 10.02 -12.17
CA ASP A 143 -25.72 10.77 -11.77
C ASP A 143 -26.55 10.90 -13.05
N ASP A 144 -27.32 9.85 -13.35
CA ASP A 144 -28.49 9.93 -14.21
C ASP A 144 -29.51 10.85 -13.51
N GLU A 145 -29.23 12.15 -13.48
CA GLU A 145 -30.23 13.19 -13.35
C GLU A 145 -31.12 13.16 -14.60
N ASP A 146 -32.01 12.17 -14.68
CA ASP A 146 -33.16 12.21 -15.59
C ASP A 146 -34.15 13.28 -15.06
N GLU A 147 -33.84 14.54 -15.34
CA GLU A 147 -34.80 15.65 -15.32
C GLU A 147 -35.85 15.48 -16.43
N GLU A 148 -37.10 15.34 -15.98
CA GLU A 148 -38.39 15.71 -16.61
C GLU A 148 -38.78 15.17 -18.00
N ASP A 149 -39.93 14.49 -18.08
CA ASP A 149 -41.01 15.02 -18.94
C ASP A 149 -42.42 14.67 -18.43
N GLY A 150 -43.28 15.68 -18.38
CA GLY A 150 -44.62 15.58 -17.85
C GLY A 150 -45.63 15.03 -18.85
N VAL A 151 -46.70 14.39 -18.35
CA VAL A 151 -47.98 14.37 -19.05
C VAL A 151 -49.12 14.57 -18.03
N VAL A 152 -49.90 15.61 -18.34
CA VAL A 152 -51.11 16.12 -17.66
C VAL A 152 -52.26 15.10 -17.68
#